data_AF-A0A4Y2S3N0-F1
#
_entry.id   AF-A0A4Y2S3N0-F1
#
_cell.length_a   1.000
_cell.length_b   1.000
_cell.length_c   1.000
_cell.angle_alpha   90.00
_cell.angle_beta   90.00
_cell.angle_gamma   90.00
#
_symmetry.space_group_name_H-M   'P 1'
#
loop_
_entity.id
_entity.type
_entity.pdbx_description
1 polymer ?
#
loop_
_entity_poly.entity_id
_entity_poly.type
_entity_poly.pdbx_seq_one_letter_code
_entity_poly.pdbx_strand_id
1 'polypeptide(L)'
;MFYKDTGGEFDNTDVTAAGKNLGLKQRYERVKGGKIFDMCGILHIDLGTQPRLLISGTTIRVRLLKAKDNFTLLATSGAFRLQIENISLFIRKCDVSSSIVVGHEKALEQALVQMPFTRIETKNFTLCSGLKSVIIPNAMNGILPSRMILGLVSNSAFNGDFKKESF
;
A
#
# COMPACT_ATOMS: atom_id res chain seq x y z
N MET A 1 8.00 8.20 -8.04
CA MET A 1 7.79 7.26 -9.17
C MET A 1 6.31 7.21 -9.59
N PHE A 2 5.57 8.33 -9.50
CA PHE A 2 4.17 8.37 -9.93
C PHE A 2 4.06 9.24 -11.17
N TYR A 3 3.64 8.62 -12.27
CA TYR A 3 3.29 9.28 -13.52
C TYR A 3 1.95 8.68 -13.93
N LYS A 4 0.98 9.53 -14.25
CA LYS A 4 -0.38 9.08 -14.55
C LYS A 4 -0.37 8.28 -15.85
N ASP A 5 -0.94 7.08 -15.81
CA ASP A 5 -1.08 6.24 -16.99
C ASP A 5 -2.15 6.78 -17.93
N THR A 6 -2.00 6.44 -19.21
CA THR A 6 -2.97 6.82 -20.24
C THR A 6 -4.23 5.98 -20.09
N GLY A 7 -5.40 6.62 -20.00
CA GLY A 7 -6.68 5.94 -19.83
C GLY A 7 -6.95 4.93 -20.96
N GLY A 8 -7.35 3.70 -20.61
CA GLY A 8 -7.62 2.62 -21.57
C GLY A 8 -6.37 1.87 -22.07
N GLU A 9 -5.17 2.30 -21.69
CA GLU A 9 -3.90 1.75 -22.18
C GLU A 9 -2.97 1.34 -21.02
N PHE A 10 -3.53 1.05 -19.85
CA PHE A 10 -2.81 0.69 -18.63
C PHE A 10 -1.97 -0.59 -18.80
N ASP A 11 -2.48 -1.59 -19.53
CA ASP A 11 -1.77 -2.84 -19.83
C ASP A 11 -0.77 -2.71 -21.00
N ASN A 12 -0.63 -1.51 -21.58
CA ASN A 12 0.28 -1.31 -22.70
C ASN A 12 1.74 -1.26 -22.20
N THR A 13 2.44 -2.38 -22.39
CA THR A 13 3.84 -2.56 -21.97
C THR A 13 4.87 -2.00 -22.95
N ASP A 14 4.44 -1.40 -24.07
CA ASP A 14 5.36 -0.87 -25.08
C ASP A 14 5.97 0.45 -24.60
N VAL A 15 7.30 0.45 -24.45
CA VAL A 15 8.10 1.59 -24.01
C VAL A 15 8.71 2.37 -25.19
N THR A 16 8.50 1.92 -26.43
CA THR A 16 9.02 2.59 -27.64
C THR A 16 8.23 3.87 -27.96
N ALA A 17 8.61 4.57 -29.04
CA ALA A 17 7.86 5.74 -29.52
C ALA A 17 6.38 5.42 -29.81
N ALA A 18 6.05 4.20 -30.23
CA ALA A 18 4.70 3.76 -30.54
C ALA A 18 3.84 3.41 -29.31
N GLY A 19 4.45 3.24 -28.14
CA GLY A 19 3.74 2.88 -26.91
C GLY A 19 2.67 3.91 -26.53
N LYS A 20 1.54 3.45 -26.00
CA LYS A 20 0.41 4.35 -25.70
C LYS A 20 0.33 4.75 -24.23
N ASN A 21 0.97 4.01 -23.33
CA ASN A 21 1.06 4.35 -21.91
C ASN A 21 2.20 5.36 -21.66
N LEU A 22 1.86 6.65 -21.62
CA LEU A 22 2.85 7.71 -21.42
C LEU A 22 3.46 7.68 -20.01
N GLY A 23 2.65 7.29 -19.01
CA GLY A 23 3.11 7.14 -17.62
C GLY A 23 4.17 6.06 -17.50
N LEU A 24 3.97 4.91 -18.15
CA LEU A 24 4.96 3.83 -18.19
C LEU A 24 6.26 4.28 -18.86
N LYS A 25 6.20 5.01 -19.98
CA LYS A 25 7.40 5.52 -20.66
C LYS A 25 8.23 6.43 -19.75
N GLN A 26 7.58 7.35 -19.05
CA GLN A 26 8.27 8.25 -18.11
C GLN A 26 8.92 7.48 -16.96
N ARG A 27 8.24 6.46 -16.43
CA ARG A 27 8.81 5.54 -15.44
C ARG A 27 10.03 4.81 -16.00
N TYR A 28 9.90 4.20 -17.18
CA TYR A 28 10.95 3.44 -17.84
C TYR A 28 12.20 4.29 -18.08
N GLU A 29 12.04 5.48 -18.66
CA GLU A 29 13.17 6.38 -18.96
C GLU A 29 13.98 6.78 -17.71
N ARG A 30 13.31 6.86 -16.56
CA ARG A 30 13.96 7.18 -15.28
C ARG A 30 14.82 6.04 -14.75
N VAL A 31 14.42 4.78 -15.00
CA VAL A 31 15.07 3.58 -14.42
C VAL A 31 15.83 2.74 -15.43
N LYS A 32 15.76 3.07 -16.74
CA LYS A 32 16.44 2.33 -17.80
C LYS A 32 17.94 2.18 -17.51
N GLY A 33 18.47 1.00 -17.78
CA GLY A 33 19.86 0.65 -17.46
C GLY A 33 20.11 0.31 -15.99
N GLY A 34 19.06 0.05 -15.19
CA GLY A 34 19.20 -0.36 -13.79
C GLY A 34 19.52 0.80 -12.85
N LYS A 35 19.09 2.02 -13.19
CA LYS A 35 19.30 3.19 -12.34
C LYS A 35 18.53 3.04 -11.04
N ILE A 36 19.22 3.29 -9.94
CA ILE A 36 18.63 3.35 -8.61
C ILE A 36 17.76 4.61 -8.52
N PHE A 37 16.62 4.49 -7.85
CA PHE A 37 15.74 5.60 -7.57
C PHE A 37 15.21 5.48 -6.15
N ASP A 38 14.98 6.63 -5.52
CA ASP A 38 14.41 6.69 -4.17
C ASP A 38 12.90 6.91 -4.20
N MET A 39 12.22 6.28 -3.26
CA MET A 39 10.81 6.53 -2.96
C MET A 39 10.65 6.82 -1.47
N CYS A 40 9.82 7.82 -1.17
CA CYS A 40 9.39 8.13 0.19
C CYS A 40 7.88 8.23 0.20
N GLY A 41 7.26 7.67 1.23
CA GLY A 41 5.82 7.65 1.40
C GLY A 41 5.45 7.30 2.83
N ILE A 42 4.20 7.54 3.18
CA ILE A 42 3.66 7.11 4.48
C ILE A 42 3.41 5.61 4.46
N LEU A 43 3.61 4.96 5.60
CA LEU A 43 3.17 3.58 5.79
C LEU A 43 1.67 3.60 6.07
N HIS A 44 0.87 3.09 5.14
CA HIS A 44 -0.58 3.00 5.27
C HIS A 44 -0.98 1.85 6.22
N ILE A 45 -0.80 2.06 7.51
CA ILE A 45 -1.21 1.16 8.59
C ILE A 45 -2.28 1.82 9.45
N ASP A 46 -3.19 1.03 10.00
CA ASP A 46 -4.29 1.50 10.86
C ASP A 46 -3.79 2.43 11.97
N LEU A 47 -2.74 2.00 12.69
CA LEU A 47 -2.13 2.78 13.79
C LEU A 47 -1.43 4.07 13.32
N GLY A 48 -1.06 4.17 12.03
CA GLY A 48 -0.42 5.34 11.46
C GLY A 48 -1.40 6.44 11.04
N THR A 49 -2.70 6.13 11.02
CA THR A 49 -3.74 7.08 10.59
C THR A 49 -4.48 7.76 11.75
N GLN A 50 -4.25 7.31 12.99
CA GLN A 50 -4.87 7.91 14.16
C GLN A 50 -4.15 9.20 14.63
N PRO A 51 -4.86 10.17 15.21
CA PRO A 51 -4.33 11.53 15.43
C PRO A 51 -3.43 11.69 16.67
N ARG A 52 -3.36 10.71 17.56
CA ARG A 52 -2.60 10.74 18.81
C ARG A 52 -1.17 10.21 18.61
N LEU A 53 -0.22 10.70 19.39
CA LEU A 53 1.10 10.11 19.43
C LEU A 53 1.08 8.84 20.28
N LEU A 54 1.97 7.90 19.94
CA LEU A 54 2.17 6.70 20.74
C LEU A 54 2.88 7.07 22.04
N ILE A 55 2.50 6.41 23.13
CA ILE A 55 3.05 6.67 24.45
C ILE A 55 4.47 6.12 24.55
N SER A 56 5.32 6.85 25.27
CA SER A 56 6.69 6.43 25.56
C SER A 56 6.72 5.02 26.16
N GLY A 57 7.70 4.22 25.77
CA GLY A 57 7.82 2.82 26.19
C GLY A 57 7.00 1.81 25.38
N THR A 58 6.17 2.25 24.42
CA THR A 58 5.45 1.32 23.52
C THR A 58 6.42 0.70 22.52
N THR A 59 6.55 -0.63 22.56
CA THR A 59 7.36 -1.37 21.56
C THR A 59 6.52 -1.67 20.32
N ILE A 60 6.99 -1.24 19.16
CA ILE A 60 6.34 -1.49 17.86
C ILE A 60 7.24 -2.39 17.03
N ARG A 61 6.68 -3.50 16.54
CA ARG A 61 7.36 -4.37 15.58
C ARG A 61 6.72 -4.21 14.21
N VAL A 62 7.48 -3.67 13.26
CA VAL A 62 7.05 -3.55 11.86
C VAL A 62 7.72 -4.64 11.04
N ARG A 63 6.94 -5.40 10.27
CA ARG A 63 7.44 -6.38 9.30
C ARG A 63 6.91 -6.03 7.92
N LEU A 64 7.82 -5.65 7.02
CA LEU A 64 7.51 -5.37 5.62
C LEU A 64 7.90 -6.59 4.79
N LEU A 65 6.99 -7.03 3.92
CA LEU A 65 7.23 -8.14 3.00
C LEU A 65 7.25 -7.58 1.58
N LYS A 66 8.30 -7.88 0.82
CA LYS A 66 8.38 -7.49 -0.59
C LYS A 66 7.39 -8.32 -1.39
N ALA A 67 6.55 -7.66 -2.18
CA ALA A 67 5.72 -8.32 -3.17
C ALA A 67 6.58 -8.95 -4.28
N LYS A 68 6.02 -9.93 -4.99
CA LYS A 68 6.69 -10.62 -6.10
C LYS A 68 6.92 -9.65 -7.26
N ASP A 69 7.99 -9.89 -8.03
CA ASP A 69 8.37 -8.98 -9.12
C ASP A 69 7.29 -8.89 -10.22
N ASN A 70 6.59 -9.99 -10.51
CA ASN A 70 5.48 -10.05 -11.46
C ASN A 70 4.24 -9.24 -11.06
N PHE A 71 4.14 -8.87 -9.78
CA PHE A 71 3.06 -8.01 -9.27
C PHE A 71 3.50 -6.55 -9.21
N THR A 72 4.77 -6.29 -8.92
CA THR A 72 5.29 -4.92 -8.75
C THR A 72 5.73 -4.26 -10.05
N LEU A 73 6.04 -5.04 -11.09
CA LEU A 73 6.62 -4.54 -12.34
C LEU A 73 5.70 -4.82 -13.52
N LEU A 74 5.49 -3.79 -14.33
CA LEU A 74 4.86 -3.89 -15.64
C LEU A 74 5.95 -3.97 -16.72
N ALA A 75 6.02 -5.08 -17.45
CA ALA A 75 7.03 -5.37 -18.45
C ALA A 75 6.55 -6.37 -19.52
N THR A 76 7.14 -6.30 -20.71
CA THR A 76 6.82 -7.24 -21.80
C THR A 76 7.33 -8.66 -21.52
N SER A 77 8.36 -8.80 -20.68
CA SER A 77 8.97 -10.07 -20.28
C SER A 77 9.32 -10.09 -18.79
N GLY A 78 9.48 -11.29 -18.22
CA GLY A 78 9.89 -11.51 -16.83
C GLY A 78 11.39 -11.36 -16.57
N ALA A 79 12.14 -10.70 -17.46
CA ALA A 79 13.58 -10.51 -17.31
C ALA A 79 13.95 -9.42 -16.28
N PHE A 80 12.98 -8.62 -15.84
CA PHE A 80 13.20 -7.52 -14.92
C PHE A 80 12.94 -7.94 -13.47
N ARG A 81 13.75 -7.39 -12.56
CA ARG A 81 13.66 -7.64 -11.11
C ARG A 81 13.68 -6.32 -10.35
N LEU A 82 12.87 -6.23 -9.29
CA LEU A 82 12.92 -5.12 -8.35
C LEU A 82 13.75 -5.52 -7.13
N GLN A 83 14.92 -4.91 -6.98
CA GLN A 83 15.80 -5.08 -5.83
C GLN A 83 15.71 -3.85 -4.91
N ILE A 84 15.66 -4.10 -3.61
CA ILE A 84 15.65 -3.03 -2.60
C ILE A 84 17.06 -2.94 -2.04
N GLU A 85 17.74 -1.82 -2.30
CA GLU A 85 19.11 -1.57 -1.82
C GLU A 85 19.12 -1.10 -0.37
N ASN A 86 18.24 -0.17 0.00
CA ASN A 86 18.14 0.38 1.33
C ASN A 86 16.68 0.68 1.70
N ILE A 87 16.31 0.47 2.97
CA ILE A 87 15.01 0.85 3.54
C ILE A 87 15.28 1.61 4.83
N SER A 88 14.70 2.80 4.94
CA SER A 88 14.70 3.60 6.17
C SER A 88 13.28 3.92 6.60
N LEU A 89 12.99 3.79 7.88
CA LEU A 89 11.71 4.18 8.47
C LEU A 89 11.91 5.44 9.31
N PHE A 90 11.25 6.53 8.90
CA PHE A 90 11.27 7.79 9.64
C PHE A 90 10.09 7.84 10.60
N ILE A 91 10.38 7.98 11.89
CA ILE A 91 9.37 8.08 12.95
C ILE A 91 9.43 9.48 13.55
N ARG A 92 8.27 10.13 13.69
CA ARG A 92 8.17 11.39 14.40
C ARG A 92 8.26 11.15 15.91
N LYS A 93 9.30 11.68 16.54
CA LYS A 93 9.44 11.72 18.00
C LYS A 93 9.10 13.13 18.51
N CYS A 94 8.43 13.20 19.66
CA CYS A 94 8.14 14.46 20.35
C CYS A 94 8.80 14.42 21.73
N ASP A 95 9.60 15.43 22.04
CA ASP A 95 10.20 15.58 23.36
C ASP A 95 9.27 16.42 24.24
N VAL A 96 8.95 15.92 25.42
CA VAL A 96 8.02 16.53 26.38
C VAL A 96 8.74 16.82 27.70
N SER A 97 8.26 17.81 28.47
CA SER A 97 8.85 18.12 29.77
C SER A 97 8.70 16.96 30.75
N SER A 98 9.64 16.84 31.70
CA SER A 98 9.64 15.78 32.71
C SER A 98 8.35 15.74 33.54
N SER A 99 7.75 16.91 33.83
CA SER A 99 6.47 17.02 34.53
C SER A 99 5.32 16.31 33.80
N ILE A 100 5.30 16.37 32.46
CA ILE A 100 4.29 15.68 31.65
C ILE A 100 4.53 14.17 31.67
N VAL A 101 5.78 13.73 31.58
CA VAL A 101 6.12 12.29 31.64
C VAL A 101 5.64 11.67 32.95
N VAL A 102 5.96 12.30 34.09
CA VAL A 102 5.51 11.83 35.42
C VAL A 102 3.98 11.86 35.53
N GLY A 103 3.33 12.88 34.95
CA GLY A 103 1.87 12.94 34.88
C GLY A 103 1.25 11.78 34.09
N HIS A 104 1.85 11.43 32.96
CA HIS A 104 1.44 10.27 32.15
C HIS A 104 1.63 8.95 32.89
N GLU A 105 2.76 8.77 33.60
CA GLU A 105 3.03 7.57 34.41
C GLU A 105 1.96 7.37 35.49
N LYS A 106 1.64 8.41 36.27
CA LYS A 106 0.57 8.34 37.29
C LYS A 106 -0.81 8.08 36.68
N ALA A 107 -1.11 8.65 35.52
CA ALA A 107 -2.38 8.39 34.84
C ALA A 107 -2.48 6.94 34.35
N LEU A 108 -1.38 6.36 33.89
CA LEU A 108 -1.28 4.97 33.44
C LEU A 108 -1.43 3.95 34.58
N GLU A 109 -1.07 4.31 35.81
CA GLU A 109 -1.34 3.48 36.99
C GLU A 109 -2.85 3.37 37.29
N GLN A 110 -3.62 4.40 36.94
CA GLN A 110 -5.05 4.48 37.24
C GLN A 110 -5.94 3.98 36.09
N ALA A 111 -5.51 4.17 34.85
CA ALA A 111 -6.32 3.87 33.67
C ALA A 111 -5.50 3.43 32.46
N LEU A 112 -6.12 2.58 31.63
CA LEU A 112 -5.57 2.19 30.34
C LEU A 112 -5.70 3.29 29.31
N VAL A 113 -4.71 3.40 28.44
CA VAL A 113 -4.75 4.34 27.33
C VAL A 113 -5.58 3.78 26.19
N GLN A 114 -6.58 4.58 25.79
CA GLN A 114 -7.42 4.30 24.65
C GLN A 114 -6.88 5.01 23.41
N MET A 115 -6.52 4.23 22.39
CA MET A 115 -6.09 4.75 21.09
C MET A 115 -7.15 4.40 20.05
N PRO A 116 -8.00 5.35 19.64
CA PRO A 116 -8.98 5.09 18.59
C PRO A 116 -8.25 5.01 17.25
N PHE A 117 -8.55 4.00 16.45
CA PHE A 117 -8.10 3.90 15.07
C PHE A 117 -9.22 3.35 14.20
N THR A 118 -9.19 3.73 12.92
CA THR A 118 -10.09 3.15 11.92
C THR A 118 -9.43 1.92 11.35
N ARG A 119 -10.06 0.75 11.53
CA ARG A 119 -9.56 -0.50 10.97
C ARG A 119 -9.83 -0.52 9.46
N ILE A 120 -8.80 -0.76 8.66
CA ILE A 120 -8.92 -0.97 7.22
C ILE A 120 -8.84 -2.47 6.96
N GLU A 121 -9.88 -3.03 6.33
CA GLU A 121 -9.94 -4.45 5.99
C GLU A 121 -10.17 -4.62 4.50
N THR A 122 -9.27 -5.34 3.84
CA THR A 122 -9.41 -5.73 2.43
C THR A 122 -9.95 -7.15 2.35
N LYS A 123 -11.11 -7.32 1.71
CA LYS A 123 -11.68 -8.62 1.38
C LYS A 123 -11.70 -8.81 -0.13
N ASN A 124 -11.17 -9.94 -0.57
CA ASN A 124 -11.08 -10.29 -1.97
C ASN A 124 -12.09 -11.40 -2.28
N PHE A 125 -12.87 -11.21 -3.34
CA PHE A 125 -13.82 -12.20 -3.84
C PHE A 125 -13.50 -12.51 -5.29
N THR A 126 -13.45 -13.79 -5.64
CA THR A 126 -13.23 -14.22 -7.02
C THR A 126 -14.58 -14.40 -7.70
N LEU A 127 -14.77 -13.76 -8.85
CA LEU A 127 -16.00 -13.82 -9.63
C LEU A 127 -15.76 -14.61 -10.92
N CYS A 128 -16.72 -15.47 -11.30
CA CYS A 128 -16.68 -16.15 -12.58
C CYS A 128 -17.05 -15.20 -13.73
N SER A 129 -16.51 -15.46 -14.92
CA SER A 129 -16.86 -14.70 -16.12
C SER A 129 -18.32 -14.90 -16.52
N GLY A 130 -18.95 -13.86 -17.08
CA GLY A 130 -20.32 -13.91 -17.59
C GLY A 130 -21.43 -13.67 -16.55
N LEU A 131 -21.07 -13.45 -15.28
CA LEU A 131 -22.05 -13.12 -14.24
C LEU A 131 -22.56 -11.68 -14.41
N LYS A 132 -23.88 -11.51 -14.48
CA LYS A 132 -24.54 -10.19 -14.54
C LYS A 132 -24.83 -9.60 -13.17
N SER A 133 -25.01 -10.46 -12.16
CA SER A 133 -25.29 -10.07 -10.78
C SER A 133 -24.69 -11.12 -9.85
N VAL A 134 -24.12 -10.66 -8.74
CA VAL A 134 -23.53 -11.51 -7.71
C VAL A 134 -23.96 -10.98 -6.36
N ILE A 135 -24.52 -11.86 -5.53
CA ILE A 135 -24.77 -11.60 -4.12
C ILE A 135 -23.66 -12.30 -3.34
N ILE A 136 -22.92 -11.53 -2.56
CA ILE A 136 -21.85 -12.05 -1.68
C ILE A 136 -22.42 -12.10 -0.26
N PRO A 137 -22.92 -13.26 0.19
CA PRO A 137 -23.45 -13.38 1.54
C PRO A 137 -22.32 -13.15 2.55
N ASN A 138 -22.63 -12.51 3.67
CA ASN A 138 -21.68 -12.30 4.77
C ASN A 138 -20.40 -11.58 4.33
N ALA A 139 -20.49 -10.71 3.32
CA ALA A 139 -19.35 -9.91 2.87
C ALA A 139 -18.74 -9.12 4.04
N MET A 140 -19.57 -8.65 4.98
CA MET A 140 -19.14 -8.03 6.24
C MET A 140 -19.70 -8.83 7.41
N ASN A 141 -18.81 -9.29 8.30
CA ASN A 141 -19.18 -9.98 9.54
C ASN A 141 -18.79 -9.09 10.71
N GLY A 142 -19.75 -8.72 11.54
CA GLY A 142 -19.52 -7.86 12.71
C GLY A 142 -19.71 -6.38 12.40
N ILE A 143 -18.66 -5.58 12.63
CA ILE A 143 -18.72 -4.11 12.53
C ILE A 143 -18.94 -3.68 11.08
N LEU A 144 -19.98 -2.88 10.84
CA LEU A 144 -20.25 -2.31 9.52
C LEU A 144 -19.24 -1.19 9.20
N PRO A 145 -18.59 -1.19 8.03
CA PRO A 145 -17.66 -0.13 7.67
C PRO A 145 -18.39 1.19 7.41
N SER A 146 -17.77 2.30 7.80
CA SER A 146 -18.26 3.65 7.49
C SER A 146 -18.03 4.04 6.03
N ARG A 147 -17.10 3.37 5.34
CA ARG A 147 -16.78 3.59 3.92
C ARG A 147 -16.42 2.25 3.27
N MET A 148 -16.99 2.01 2.10
CA MET A 148 -16.66 0.87 1.26
C MET A 148 -16.09 1.35 -0.07
N ILE A 149 -14.98 0.77 -0.49
CA ILE A 149 -14.37 0.98 -1.80
C ILE A 149 -14.39 -0.37 -2.51
N LEU A 150 -14.96 -0.39 -3.71
CA LEU A 150 -15.04 -1.59 -4.55
C LEU A 150 -14.10 -1.42 -5.74
N GLY A 151 -13.23 -2.40 -5.94
CA GLY A 151 -12.34 -2.49 -7.09
C GLY A 151 -12.55 -3.81 -7.80
N LEU A 152 -12.63 -3.78 -9.13
CA LEU A 152 -12.67 -4.96 -9.98
C LEU A 152 -11.36 -5.04 -10.74
N VAL A 153 -10.69 -6.18 -10.63
CA VAL A 153 -9.41 -6.44 -11.27
C VAL A 153 -9.44 -7.83 -11.91
N SER A 154 -8.71 -8.01 -13.00
CA SER A 154 -8.59 -9.33 -13.62
C SER A 154 -7.85 -10.30 -12.68
N ASN A 155 -8.26 -11.56 -12.63
CA ASN A 155 -7.63 -12.55 -11.75
C ASN A 155 -6.11 -12.72 -12.06
N SER A 156 -5.72 -12.58 -13.32
CA SER A 156 -4.31 -12.57 -13.75
C SER A 156 -3.53 -11.39 -13.16
N ALA A 157 -4.11 -10.19 -13.16
CA ALA A 157 -3.49 -9.01 -12.57
C ALA A 157 -3.38 -9.15 -11.04
N PHE A 158 -4.45 -9.60 -10.38
CA PHE A 158 -4.46 -9.81 -8.93
C PHE A 158 -3.36 -10.78 -8.44
N ASN A 159 -3.08 -11.85 -9.19
CA ASN A 159 -2.03 -12.81 -8.85
C ASN A 159 -0.62 -12.40 -9.32
N GLY A 160 -0.51 -11.28 -10.03
CA GLY A 160 0.72 -10.77 -10.64
C GLY A 160 0.97 -11.36 -12.04
N ASP A 161 0.94 -10.50 -13.04
CA ASP A 161 1.34 -10.77 -14.41
C ASP A 161 2.13 -9.56 -14.91
N PHE A 162 3.32 -9.77 -15.47
CA PHE A 162 4.15 -8.69 -15.98
C PHE A 162 3.44 -7.86 -17.06
N LYS A 163 2.47 -8.44 -17.77
CA LYS A 163 1.74 -7.76 -18.85
C LYS A 163 0.47 -7.06 -18.39
N LYS A 164 0.08 -7.21 -17.12
CA LYS A 164 -1.15 -6.62 -16.62
C LYS A 164 -0.90 -5.75 -15.41
N GLU A 165 -1.50 -4.59 -15.45
CA GLU A 165 -1.49 -3.65 -14.35
C GLU A 165 -2.35 -4.21 -13.20
N SER A 166 -1.85 -4.13 -11.96
CA SER A 166 -2.47 -4.74 -10.79
C SER A 166 -3.35 -3.76 -10.00
N PHE A 167 -3.09 -2.44 -10.02
CA PHE A 167 -3.81 -1.37 -9.30
C PHE A 167 -3.75 0.04 -9.94
#